data_AF-A0A7C4UZF6-F1
#
_entry.id   AF-A0A7C4UZF6-F1
#
_cell.length_a   1.000
_cell.length_b   1.000
_cell.length_c   1.000
_cell.angle_alpha   90.00
_cell.angle_beta   90.00
_cell.angle_gamma   90.00
#
_symmetry.space_group_name_H-M   'P 1'
#
loop_
_entity.id
_entity.type
_entity.pdbx_description
1 polymer ?
#
loop_
_entity_poly.entity_id
_entity_poly.type
_entity_poly.pdbx_seq_one_letter_code
_entity_poly.pdbx_strand_id
1 'polypeptide(L)'
;MKSNANQKILFELGMNEGGKVYINGKKVYERFSKDGMALKRGFDSFIVKVNKGLNFILLKIENKGGNWEFLFEAIPEKTKPLKFFTQ
;
A
#
# COMPACT_ATOMS: atom_id res chain seq x y z
N MET A 1 -5.18 -9.07 7.37
CA MET A 1 -6.30 -8.72 6.48
C MET A 1 -6.95 -9.98 5.94
N LYS A 2 -8.29 -10.11 5.98
CA LYS A 2 -9.02 -11.26 5.42
C LYS A 2 -9.52 -10.94 4.01
N SER A 3 -9.35 -11.87 3.07
CA SER A 3 -9.88 -11.80 1.70
C SER A 3 -10.82 -12.97 1.43
N ASN A 4 -11.91 -12.75 0.68
CA ASN A 4 -12.85 -13.81 0.32
C ASN A 4 -12.46 -14.59 -0.95
N ALA A 5 -11.49 -14.09 -1.70
CA ALA A 5 -10.98 -14.71 -2.92
C ALA A 5 -9.47 -14.43 -3.11
N ASN A 6 -8.83 -15.15 -4.01
CA ASN A 6 -7.55 -14.73 -4.56
C ASN A 6 -7.82 -13.50 -5.43
N GLN A 7 -7.17 -12.37 -5.14
CA GLN A 7 -7.43 -11.12 -5.87
C GLN A 7 -6.20 -10.21 -5.88
N LYS A 8 -6.19 -9.27 -6.82
CA LYS A 8 -5.25 -8.15 -6.82
C LYS A 8 -5.84 -7.03 -5.96
N ILE A 9 -4.99 -6.43 -5.12
CA ILE A 9 -5.32 -5.28 -4.31
C ILE A 9 -4.30 -4.19 -4.64
N LEU A 10 -4.80 -2.99 -4.92
CA LEU A 10 -3.98 -1.78 -4.94
C LEU A 10 -3.78 -1.34 -3.48
N PHE A 11 -2.53 -1.23 -3.07
CA PHE A 11 -2.18 -0.62 -1.80
C PHE A 11 -1.69 0.80 -2.05
N GLU A 12 -2.26 1.75 -1.31
CA GLU A 12 -1.77 3.13 -1.25
C GLU A 12 -1.08 3.35 0.08
N LEU A 13 0.13 3.89 0.04
CA LEU A 13 0.96 4.18 1.20
C LEU A 13 1.36 5.66 1.19
N GLY A 14 1.22 6.29 2.35
CA GLY A 14 1.84 7.56 2.68
C GLY A 14 2.67 7.40 3.94
N MET A 15 3.85 8.00 3.99
CA MET A 15 4.73 8.01 5.16
C MET A 15 5.72 9.15 5.06
N ASN A 16 6.25 9.59 6.19
CA ASN A 16 7.11 10.77 6.21
C ASN A 16 8.57 10.53 5.82
N GLU A 17 9.17 9.35 6.00
CA GLU A 17 10.64 9.26 5.84
C GLU A 17 11.10 8.02 5.07
N GLY A 18 10.37 6.93 5.15
CA GLY A 18 10.68 5.72 4.41
C GLY A 18 10.04 4.52 5.07
N GLY A 19 10.04 3.42 4.34
CA GLY A 19 9.47 2.20 4.85
C GLY A 19 9.48 1.04 3.89
N LYS A 20 9.08 -0.09 4.44
CA LYS A 20 8.99 -1.37 3.76
C LYS A 20 7.65 -2.00 4.09
N VAL A 21 7.04 -2.66 3.10
CA VAL A 21 5.81 -3.43 3.29
C VAL A 21 6.08 -4.88 2.95
N TYR A 22 5.60 -5.77 3.82
CA TYR A 22 5.63 -7.20 3.62
C TYR A 22 4.22 -7.75 3.67
N ILE A 23 3.90 -8.65 2.74
CA ILE A 23 2.65 -9.39 2.70
C ILE A 23 3.00 -10.87 2.71
N ASN A 24 2.46 -11.60 3.69
CA ASN A 24 2.75 -13.03 3.91
C ASN A 24 4.26 -13.33 3.95
N GLY A 25 5.02 -12.48 4.65
CA GLY A 25 6.48 -12.61 4.80
C GLY A 25 7.30 -12.17 3.59
N LYS A 26 6.68 -11.87 2.43
CA LYS A 26 7.38 -11.37 1.25
C LYS A 26 7.39 -9.85 1.21
N LYS A 27 8.56 -9.23 1.01
CA LYS A 27 8.68 -7.79 0.77
C LYS A 27 8.02 -7.45 -0.57
N VAL A 28 7.03 -6.56 -0.54
CA VAL A 28 6.26 -6.13 -1.73
C VAL A 28 6.53 -4.67 -2.08
N TYR A 29 7.05 -3.88 -1.14
CA TYR A 29 7.35 -2.48 -1.34
C TYR A 29 8.52 -2.05 -0.46
N GLU A 30 9.32 -1.11 -0.96
CA GLU A 30 10.36 -0.42 -0.21
C GLU A 30 10.64 0.94 -0.83
N ARG A 31 10.76 1.96 0.02
CA ARG A 31 11.25 3.28 -0.34
C ARG A 31 12.01 3.89 0.82
N PHE A 32 13.11 4.55 0.50
CA PHE A 32 13.88 5.37 1.42
C PHE A 32 13.84 6.82 0.93
N SER A 33 13.64 7.77 1.84
CA SER A 33 13.83 9.19 1.56
C SER A 33 14.84 9.79 2.52
N LYS A 34 15.93 10.33 1.98
CA LYS A 34 16.96 10.99 2.80
C LYS A 34 16.44 12.27 3.46
N ASP A 35 15.55 12.98 2.75
CA ASP A 35 15.09 14.33 3.07
C ASP A 35 13.66 14.35 3.65
N GLY A 36 13.08 13.17 3.87
CA GLY A 36 11.68 13.02 4.24
C GLY A 36 10.72 13.15 3.05
N MET A 37 9.43 13.09 3.35
CA MET A 37 8.29 13.01 2.44
C MET A 37 7.07 13.58 3.17
N ALA A 38 6.15 14.16 2.41
CA ALA A 38 4.86 14.57 2.95
C ALA A 38 3.96 13.34 3.13
N LEU A 39 3.19 13.31 4.22
CA LEU A 39 2.11 12.34 4.38
C LEU A 39 0.98 12.68 3.39
N LYS A 40 0.93 11.96 2.27
CA LYS A 40 -0.17 12.08 1.31
C LYS A 40 -0.56 10.72 0.75
N ARG A 41 -1.88 10.48 0.72
CA ARG A 41 -2.48 9.28 0.14
C ARG A 41 -2.10 9.13 -1.33
N GLY A 42 -1.78 7.91 -1.75
CA GLY A 42 -1.47 7.57 -3.13
C GLY A 42 -0.10 8.05 -3.63
N PHE A 43 0.75 8.64 -2.76
CA PHE A 43 2.13 8.99 -3.16
C PHE A 43 2.93 7.75 -3.54
N ASP A 44 2.74 6.69 -2.76
CA ASP A 44 3.23 5.36 -3.08
C ASP A 44 2.02 4.46 -3.37
N SER A 45 2.09 3.74 -4.48
CA SER A 45 1.03 2.84 -4.94
C SER A 45 1.65 1.55 -5.48
N PHE A 46 1.18 0.40 -5.02
CA PHE A 46 1.67 -0.89 -5.49
C PHE A 46 0.58 -1.96 -5.47
N ILE A 47 0.57 -2.82 -6.50
CA ILE A 47 -0.43 -3.89 -6.64
C ILE A 47 0.15 -5.20 -6.12
N VAL A 48 -0.59 -5.88 -5.24
CA VAL A 48 -0.20 -7.18 -4.69
C VAL A 48 -1.31 -8.20 -4.91
N LYS A 49 -0.93 -9.42 -5.29
CA LYS A 49 -1.83 -10.58 -5.27
C LYS A 49 -1.95 -11.08 -3.84
N VAL A 50 -3.17 -11.15 -3.32
CA VAL A 50 -3.47 -11.70 -2.00
C VAL A 50 -4.21 -13.02 -2.11
N ASN A 51 -4.04 -13.87 -1.11
CA ASN A 51 -4.68 -15.19 -1.06
C ASN A 51 -6.09 -15.08 -0.48
N LYS A 52 -7.00 -15.99 -0.85
CA LYS A 52 -8.23 -16.23 -0.10
C LYS A 52 -7.87 -16.61 1.34
N GLY A 53 -8.60 -16.05 2.31
CA GLY A 53 -8.34 -16.24 3.72
C GLY A 53 -7.49 -15.11 4.32
N LEU A 54 -6.70 -15.44 5.34
CA LEU A 54 -5.88 -14.47 6.06
C LEU A 54 -4.59 -14.17 5.30
N ASN A 55 -4.29 -12.88 5.18
CA ASN A 55 -3.00 -12.37 4.71
C ASN A 55 -2.39 -11.49 5.80
N PHE A 56 -1.14 -11.77 6.13
CA PHE A 56 -0.38 -11.04 7.15
C PHE A 56 0.31 -9.84 6.51
N ILE A 57 0.22 -8.69 7.18
CA ILE A 57 0.83 -7.44 6.73
C ILE A 57 1.81 -7.00 7.80
N LEU A 58 3.04 -6.71 7.39
CA LEU A 58 4.03 -6.04 8.23
C LEU A 58 4.45 -4.74 7.54
N LEU A 59 4.29 -3.64 8.27
CA LEU A 59 4.77 -2.32 7.89
C LEU A 59 5.99 -1.99 8.75
N LYS A 60 7.12 -1.72 8.12
CA LYS A 60 8.28 -1.10 8.77
C LYS A 60 8.31 0.36 8.33
N ILE A 61 7.98 1.29 9.21
CA ILE A 61 8.05 2.72 8.94
C ILE A 61 9.24 3.30 9.69
N GLU A 62 10.08 4.03 8.99
CA GLU A 62 11.32 4.60 9.52
C GLU A 62 11.01 5.96 10.17
N ASN A 63 11.73 6.30 11.25
CA ASN A 63 11.71 7.62 11.88
C ASN A 63 13.14 8.16 12.02
N LYS A 64 13.46 9.28 11.38
CA LYS A 64 14.74 10.01 11.47
C LYS A 64 14.57 11.31 12.26
N GLY A 65 13.35 11.79 12.47
CA GLY A 65 13.01 12.89 13.38
C GLY A 65 11.78 13.69 12.90
N GLY A 66 11.27 14.61 13.73
CA GLY A 66 10.08 15.38 13.39
C GLY A 66 8.78 14.57 13.50
N ASN A 67 7.78 14.90 12.69
CA ASN A 67 6.49 14.21 12.69
C ASN A 67 6.64 12.79 12.13
N TRP A 68 5.99 11.83 12.79
CA TRP A 68 6.04 10.44 12.40
C TRP A 68 4.63 9.88 12.19
N GLU A 69 4.24 9.83 10.92
CA GLU A 69 2.89 9.45 10.52
C GLU A 69 2.95 8.48 9.33
N PHE A 70 1.90 7.67 9.20
CA PHE A 70 1.69 6.84 8.01
C PHE A 70 0.22 6.66 7.71
N LEU A 71 -0.08 6.42 6.44
CA LEU A 71 -1.38 6.02 5.93
C LEU A 71 -1.20 4.77 5.09
N PHE A 72 -2.02 3.74 5.31
CA PHE A 72 -1.98 2.52 4.53
C PHE A 72 -3.40 2.07 4.20
N GLU A 73 -3.74 2.11 2.92
CA GLU A 73 -5.08 1.78 2.42
C GLU A 73 -5.01 0.59 1.47
N ALA A 74 -5.93 -0.36 1.64
CA ALA A 74 -6.10 -1.51 0.78
C ALA A 74 -7.35 -1.32 -0.08
N ILE A 75 -7.17 -1.16 -1.39
CA ILE A 75 -8.22 -0.90 -2.36
C ILE A 75 -8.40 -2.14 -3.23
N PRO A 76 -9.47 -2.95 -3.02
CA PRO A 76 -9.78 -4.06 -3.89
C PRO A 76 -10.02 -3.56 -5.32
N GLU A 77 -9.54 -4.30 -6.31
CA GLU A 77 -9.84 -4.01 -7.71
C GLU A 77 -11.37 -4.05 -7.90
N LYS A 78 -11.99 -2.90 -8.18
CA LYS A 78 -13.41 -2.86 -8.52
C LYS A 78 -13.58 -3.53 -9.88
N THR A 79 -14.25 -4.68 -9.93
CA THR A 79 -14.63 -5.36 -11.18
C THR A 79 -15.75 -4.64 -11.96
N LYS A 80 -15.97 -3.33 -11.74
CA LYS A 80 -16.91 -2.58 -12.57
C LYS A 80 -16.19 -2.18 -13.86
N PRO A 81 -16.66 -2.56 -15.06
CA PRO A 81 -16.07 -2.08 -16.30
C PRO A 81 -16.12 -0.56 -16.31
N LEU A 82 -14.97 0.07 -16.53
CA LEU A 82 -14.89 1.49 -16.85
C LEU A 82 -15.55 1.67 -18.21
N LYS A 83 -16.76 2.23 -18.22
CA LYS A 83 -17.41 2.66 -19.44
C LYS A 83 -16.89 4.05 -19.75
N PHE A 84 -15.98 4.14 -20.71
CA PHE A 84 -15.62 5.41 -21.32
C PHE A 84 -16.70 5.76 -22.33
N PHE A 85 -17.33 6.93 -22.16
CA PHE A 85 -18.17 7.53 -23.20
C PHE A 85 -17.36 8.68 -23.79
N THR A 86 -17.08 8.63 -25.08
CA THR A 86 -16.56 9.77 -25.84
C THR A 86 -17.75 10.57 -26.36
N GLN A 87 -17.69 11.90 -26.22
CA GLN A 87 -18.57 12.82 -26.96
C GLN A 87 -18.03 13.04 -28.36
#